data_AF-A0A1U8EGZ6-F1
#
_entry.id   AF-A0A1U8EGZ6-F1
#
_cell.length_a   1.000
_cell.length_b   1.000
_cell.length_c   1.000
_cell.angle_alpha   90.00
_cell.angle_beta   90.00
_cell.angle_gamma   90.00
#
_symmetry.space_group_name_H-M   'P 1'
#
loop_
_entity.id
_entity.type
_entity.pdbx_description
1 polymer ?
#
loop_
_entity_poly.entity_id
_entity_poly.type
_entity_poly.pdbx_seq_one_letter_code
_entity_poly.pdbx_strand_id
1 'polypeptide(L)'
;MERKLMFSLNLPNTKRGTSRKKRHEELLKKLHKFCSLCGSEIASVFYRDCHSKPVIFSNHENNVKTFTKFRELSTSMKSKNQVAQDEYNEQSIIKMLEEEILNLIKESLIEKTTTEMNEVLKEKEDVTIKMNPYDVNDLAEHTELSIKKLEEESQKQIEENIIEELITKMNEVLKGKEDVTIETNPYDVNDLVEYTEMSIKKLEEEIQKQIEQNLVQELTTKMNDVLKTKKKMLLLRQFLMMSTIFCT
;
A
#
# COMPACT_ATOMS: atom_id res chain seq x y z
N MET A 1 4.03 -9.16 38.77
CA MET A 1 3.02 -9.48 37.75
C MET A 1 2.95 -8.30 36.78
N GLU A 2 3.60 -8.42 35.63
CA GLU A 2 3.58 -7.39 34.59
C GLU A 2 2.25 -7.47 33.82
N ARG A 3 1.56 -6.33 33.65
CA ARG A 3 0.29 -6.27 32.91
C ARG A 3 0.51 -5.60 31.56
N LYS A 4 0.16 -6.29 30.47
CA LYS A 4 0.12 -5.74 29.12
C LYS A 4 -1.00 -4.69 29.06
N LEU A 5 -0.65 -3.45 28.73
CA LEU A 5 -1.61 -2.33 28.62
C LEU A 5 -1.89 -2.05 27.15
N MET A 6 -3.18 -1.92 26.80
CA MET A 6 -3.64 -1.50 25.48
C MET A 6 -3.33 -0.02 25.23
N PHE A 7 -2.98 0.33 23.99
CA PHE A 7 -2.85 1.72 23.55
C PHE A 7 -4.24 2.31 23.31
N SER A 8 -4.77 3.06 24.27
CA SER A 8 -6.04 3.77 24.13
C SER A 8 -5.95 5.20 24.68
N LEU A 9 -6.70 6.12 24.06
CA LEU A 9 -6.87 7.51 24.51
C LEU A 9 -7.77 7.53 25.76
N ASN A 10 -7.25 7.06 26.89
CA ASN A 10 -8.04 7.03 28.13
C ASN A 10 -8.32 8.47 28.61
N LEU A 11 -9.28 8.71 29.52
CA LEU A 11 -9.54 9.99 30.22
C LEU A 11 -8.71 10.16 31.52
N PRO A 12 -8.65 11.35 32.18
CA PRO A 12 -7.56 11.71 33.08
C PRO A 12 -7.68 11.07 34.47
N ASN A 13 -6.67 10.29 34.86
CA ASN A 13 -6.45 9.80 36.22
C ASN A 13 -5.00 10.13 36.61
N THR A 14 -4.76 10.54 37.85
CA THR A 14 -3.46 11.01 38.40
C THR A 14 -2.28 10.03 38.18
N LYS A 15 -2.56 8.71 38.08
CA LYS A 15 -1.59 7.66 37.72
C LYS A 15 -1.02 7.80 36.28
N ARG A 16 -1.68 8.58 35.41
CA ARG A 16 -1.20 8.90 34.05
C ARG A 16 -0.04 9.89 34.06
N GLY A 17 -0.06 10.88 34.95
CA GLY A 17 0.95 11.95 34.97
C GLY A 17 2.36 11.39 35.15
N THR A 18 2.50 10.41 36.05
CA THR A 18 3.77 9.73 36.33
C THR A 18 4.18 8.76 35.21
N SER A 19 3.25 7.96 34.66
CA SER A 19 3.53 7.05 33.53
C SER A 19 3.90 7.80 32.24
N ARG A 20 3.19 8.88 31.90
CA ARG A 20 3.47 9.69 30.70
C ARG A 20 4.79 10.43 30.85
N LYS A 21 5.09 10.97 32.05
CA LYS A 21 6.39 11.58 32.36
C LYS A 21 7.53 10.57 32.20
N LYS A 22 7.40 9.39 32.81
CA LYS A 22 8.41 8.32 32.72
C LYS A 22 8.64 7.88 31.27
N ARG A 23 7.57 7.57 30.53
CA ARG A 23 7.66 7.17 29.11
C ARG A 23 8.25 8.27 28.22
N HIS A 24 7.94 9.52 28.50
CA HIS A 24 8.51 10.65 27.77
C HIS A 24 10.01 10.82 28.06
N GLU A 25 10.44 10.74 29.32
CA GLU A 25 11.87 10.77 29.69
C GLU A 25 12.64 9.58 29.09
N GLU A 26 12.05 8.38 29.10
CA GLU A 26 12.64 7.20 28.45
C GLU A 26 12.74 7.37 26.93
N LEU A 27 11.73 7.97 26.29
CA LEU A 27 11.77 8.28 24.86
C LEU A 27 12.90 9.27 24.53
N LEU A 28 13.03 10.37 25.28
CA LEU A 28 14.11 11.34 25.09
C LEU A 28 15.48 10.68 25.27
N LYS A 29 15.65 9.79 26.25
CA LYS A 29 16.90 9.01 26.42
C LYS A 29 17.21 8.13 25.22
N LYS A 30 16.19 7.46 24.66
CA LYS A 30 16.35 6.63 23.46
C LYS A 30 16.71 7.48 22.24
N LEU A 31 16.07 8.63 22.06
CA LEU A 31 16.39 9.56 20.97
C LEU A 31 17.83 10.07 21.09
N HIS A 32 18.28 10.43 22.29
CA HIS A 32 19.67 10.86 22.50
C HIS A 32 20.67 9.75 22.14
N LYS A 33 20.40 8.51 22.56
CA LYS A 33 21.22 7.35 22.18
C LYS A 33 21.23 7.13 20.67
N PHE A 34 20.08 7.28 20.02
CA PHE A 34 19.97 7.13 18.56
C PHE A 34 20.78 8.20 17.82
N CYS A 35 20.63 9.49 18.18
CA CYS A 35 21.44 10.57 17.59
C CYS A 35 22.93 10.31 17.74
N SER A 36 23.36 9.84 18.92
CA SER A 36 24.76 9.54 19.21
C SER A 36 25.30 8.35 18.42
N LEU A 37 24.49 7.33 18.12
CA LEU A 37 24.92 6.12 17.42
C LEU A 37 24.89 6.28 15.90
N CYS A 38 23.88 6.98 15.38
CA CYS A 38 23.60 7.06 13.95
C CYS A 38 24.01 8.39 13.32
N GLY A 39 24.50 9.36 14.11
CA GLY A 39 24.89 10.69 13.63
C GLY A 39 23.74 11.49 13.00
N SER A 40 22.49 11.11 13.28
CA SER A 40 21.30 11.68 12.64
C SER A 40 20.84 12.96 13.36
N GLU A 41 20.46 13.98 12.58
CA GLU A 41 19.80 15.18 13.11
C GLU A 41 18.33 14.86 13.41
N ILE A 42 17.93 14.89 14.69
CA ILE A 42 16.53 14.70 15.10
C ILE A 42 15.96 15.99 15.67
N ALA A 43 14.79 16.36 15.17
CA ALA A 43 13.94 17.39 15.75
C ALA A 43 12.59 16.79 16.17
N SER A 44 12.16 17.10 17.39
CA SER A 44 10.85 16.67 17.89
C SER A 44 10.23 17.71 18.81
N VAL A 45 8.91 17.83 18.73
CA VAL A 45 8.08 18.72 19.54
C VAL A 45 6.98 17.90 20.20
N PHE A 46 6.89 17.96 21.52
CA PHE A 46 5.91 17.23 22.30
C PHE A 46 4.92 18.18 22.96
N TYR A 47 3.65 18.09 22.58
CA TYR A 47 2.57 18.77 23.25
C TYR A 47 2.07 17.92 24.42
N ARG A 48 1.89 18.55 25.58
CA ARG A 48 1.29 17.91 26.76
C ARG A 48 0.03 18.67 27.12
N ASP A 49 -1.06 17.94 27.30
CA ASP A 49 -2.40 18.45 27.64
C ASP A 49 -2.46 19.26 28.95
N CYS A 50 -1.36 19.35 29.70
CA CYS A 50 -1.26 20.01 31.00
C CYS A 50 -0.11 21.04 31.08
N HIS A 51 0.60 21.31 29.97
CA HIS A 51 1.70 22.30 29.96
C HIS A 51 1.36 23.46 29.04
N SER A 52 1.70 24.68 29.47
CA SER A 52 1.54 25.90 28.67
C SER A 52 2.56 26.02 27.54
N LYS A 53 3.63 25.22 27.55
CA LYS A 53 4.69 25.22 26.53
C LYS A 53 5.04 23.80 26.06
N PRO A 54 5.37 23.62 24.77
CA PRO A 54 5.82 22.34 24.25
C PRO A 54 7.17 21.93 24.83
N VAL A 55 7.39 20.62 24.99
CA VAL A 55 8.69 20.08 25.36
C VAL A 55 9.46 19.75 24.08
N ILE A 56 10.71 20.20 24.01
CA ILE A 56 11.56 20.11 22.84
C ILE A 56 12.75 19.19 23.17
N PHE A 57 13.07 18.24 22.29
CA PHE A 57 14.17 17.29 22.49
C PHE A 57 15.55 17.92 22.27
N SER A 58 15.69 18.68 21.19
CA SER A 58 16.92 19.41 20.87
C SER A 58 16.80 20.88 21.32
N ASN A 59 17.89 21.64 21.25
CA ASN A 59 17.84 23.09 21.41
C ASN A 59 16.86 23.69 20.38
N HIS A 60 16.16 24.76 20.76
CA HIS A 60 15.18 25.45 19.92
C HIS A 60 15.75 25.80 18.53
N GLU A 61 16.98 26.33 18.49
CA GLU A 61 17.65 26.70 17.23
C GLU A 61 17.90 25.51 16.30
N ASN A 62 18.39 24.38 16.85
CA ASN A 62 18.59 23.16 16.07
C ASN A 62 17.26 22.62 15.54
N ASN A 63 16.22 22.63 16.37
CA ASN A 63 14.89 22.21 15.94
C ASN A 63 14.37 23.07 14.80
N VAL A 64 14.45 24.40 14.91
CA VAL A 64 14.04 25.32 13.84
C VAL A 64 14.83 25.04 12.56
N LYS A 65 16.16 24.91 12.65
CA LYS A 65 17.02 24.59 11.50
C LYS A 65 16.61 23.29 10.82
N THR A 66 16.42 22.22 11.59
CA THR A 66 16.02 20.90 11.05
C THR A 66 14.61 20.94 10.46
N PHE A 67 13.65 21.62 11.08
CA PHE A 67 12.31 21.78 10.50
C PHE A 67 12.31 22.61 9.22
N THR A 68 13.12 23.66 9.14
CA THR A 68 13.28 24.46 7.91
C THR A 68 13.86 23.60 6.79
N LYS A 69 14.97 22.90 7.04
CA LYS A 69 15.54 21.93 6.09
C LYS A 69 14.50 20.90 5.64
N PHE A 70 13.75 20.33 6.58
CA PHE A 70 12.71 19.35 6.27
C PHE A 70 11.60 19.96 5.39
N ARG A 71 11.21 21.22 5.62
CA ARG A 71 10.19 21.92 4.83
C ARG A 71 10.65 22.18 3.40
N GLU A 72 11.96 22.37 3.18
CA GLU A 72 12.56 22.59 1.86
C GLU A 72 12.69 21.30 1.03
N LEU A 73 12.57 20.11 1.65
CA LEU A 73 12.61 18.82 0.93
C LEU A 73 11.42 18.65 -0.03
N SER A 74 11.62 17.90 -1.10
CA SER A 74 10.54 17.50 -2.02
C SER A 74 9.48 16.65 -1.31
N THR A 75 8.27 16.58 -1.87
CA THR A 75 7.18 15.74 -1.33
C THR A 75 7.58 14.27 -1.26
N SER A 76 8.25 13.77 -2.30
CA SER A 76 8.75 12.38 -2.34
C SER A 76 9.78 12.08 -1.25
N MET A 77 10.68 13.02 -0.94
CA MET A 77 11.66 12.85 0.15
C MET A 77 11.01 12.93 1.53
N LYS A 78 9.97 13.76 1.70
CA LYS A 78 9.22 13.88 2.96
C LYS A 78 8.44 12.61 3.28
N SER A 79 7.85 11.96 2.28
CA SER A 79 7.00 10.77 2.47
C SER A 79 7.73 9.44 2.31
N LYS A 80 9.01 9.44 1.87
CA LYS A 80 9.77 8.22 1.50
C LYS A 80 9.74 7.10 2.55
N ASN A 81 9.61 7.44 3.83
CA ASN A 81 9.49 6.50 4.94
C ASN A 81 8.39 6.90 5.95
N GLN A 82 7.41 7.70 5.51
CA GLN A 82 6.28 8.04 6.37
C GLN A 82 5.32 6.86 6.39
N VAL A 83 5.42 6.03 7.42
CA VAL A 83 4.48 4.91 7.63
C VAL A 83 3.54 5.30 8.76
N ALA A 84 2.23 5.23 8.51
CA ALA A 84 1.26 5.32 9.59
C ALA A 84 1.49 4.13 10.54
N GLN A 85 1.58 4.39 11.85
CA GLN A 85 1.93 3.34 12.80
C GLN A 85 0.93 2.16 12.75
N ASP A 86 -0.34 2.44 12.48
CA ASP A 86 -1.38 1.43 12.34
C ASP A 86 -1.16 0.59 11.07
N GLU A 87 -0.85 1.23 9.95
CA GLU A 87 -0.55 0.56 8.68
C GLU A 87 0.70 -0.33 8.78
N TYR A 88 1.75 0.12 9.48
CA TYR A 88 2.93 -0.70 9.75
C TYR A 88 2.58 -1.95 10.57
N ASN A 89 1.77 -1.78 11.61
CA ASN A 89 1.39 -2.89 12.48
C ASN A 89 0.50 -3.89 11.73
N GLU A 90 -0.45 -3.40 10.93
CA GLU A 90 -1.30 -4.24 10.09
C GLU A 90 -0.47 -5.04 9.09
N GLN A 91 0.44 -4.39 8.35
CA GLN A 91 1.34 -5.07 7.42
C GLN A 91 2.22 -6.11 8.12
N SER A 92 2.72 -5.81 9.32
CA SER A 92 3.52 -6.75 10.10
C SER A 92 2.71 -7.95 10.57
N ILE A 93 1.44 -7.75 10.96
CA ILE A 93 0.54 -8.85 11.36
C ILE A 93 0.21 -9.72 10.16
N ILE A 94 -0.12 -9.11 9.01
CA ILE A 94 -0.41 -9.83 7.76
C ILE A 94 0.76 -10.72 7.38
N LYS A 95 1.99 -10.20 7.35
CA LYS A 95 3.19 -10.98 7.03
C LYS A 95 3.41 -12.17 7.97
N MET A 96 3.22 -11.97 9.28
CA MET A 96 3.34 -13.06 10.25
C MET A 96 2.28 -14.15 10.00
N LEU A 97 1.04 -13.76 9.70
CA LEU A 97 -0.03 -14.70 9.39
C LEU A 97 0.21 -15.44 8.07
N GLU A 98 0.71 -14.76 7.04
CA GLU A 98 1.08 -15.37 5.76
C GLU A 98 2.18 -16.43 5.96
N GLU A 99 3.21 -16.12 6.73
CA GLU A 99 4.28 -17.09 7.06
C GLU A 99 3.73 -18.29 7.85
N GLU A 100 2.85 -18.06 8.82
CA GLU A 100 2.23 -19.12 9.61
C GLU A 100 1.36 -20.04 8.75
N ILE A 101 0.54 -19.48 7.86
CA ILE A 101 -0.28 -20.23 6.90
C ILE A 101 0.61 -21.08 5.97
N LEU A 102 1.68 -20.49 5.42
CA LEU A 102 2.60 -21.22 4.55
C LEU A 102 3.28 -22.40 5.26
N ASN A 103 3.62 -22.24 6.54
CA ASN A 103 4.20 -23.33 7.33
C ASN A 103 3.17 -24.44 7.58
N LEU A 104 1.93 -24.10 7.94
CA LEU A 104 0.86 -25.08 8.14
C LEU A 104 0.55 -25.87 6.86
N ILE A 105 0.53 -25.20 5.70
CA ILE A 105 0.34 -25.87 4.41
C ILE A 105 1.48 -26.86 4.16
N LYS A 106 2.75 -26.45 4.36
CA LYS A 106 3.91 -27.35 4.20
C LYS A 106 3.85 -28.55 5.14
N GLU A 107 3.52 -28.33 6.41
CA GLU A 107 3.37 -29.40 7.39
C GLU A 107 2.28 -30.38 6.98
N SER A 108 1.11 -29.88 6.55
CA SER A 108 0.00 -30.73 6.09
C SER A 108 0.34 -31.53 4.83
N LEU A 109 1.10 -30.96 3.90
CA LEU A 109 1.56 -31.65 2.69
C LEU A 109 2.57 -32.76 3.04
N ILE A 110 3.49 -32.48 3.96
CA ILE A 110 4.44 -33.48 4.47
C ILE A 110 3.70 -34.62 5.16
N GLU A 111 2.69 -34.31 5.98
CA GLU A 111 1.89 -35.32 6.68
C GLU A 111 1.10 -36.19 5.69
N LYS A 112 0.44 -35.58 4.70
CA LYS A 112 -0.32 -36.27 3.66
C LYS A 112 0.58 -37.21 2.85
N THR A 113 1.69 -36.70 2.32
CA THR A 113 2.64 -37.50 1.53
C THR A 113 3.28 -38.62 2.35
N THR A 114 3.60 -38.38 3.63
CA THR A 114 4.13 -39.42 4.51
C THR A 114 3.10 -40.51 4.77
N THR A 115 1.82 -40.15 4.92
CA THR A 115 0.72 -41.10 5.11
C THR A 115 0.51 -41.95 3.86
N GLU A 116 0.40 -41.32 2.69
CA GLU A 116 0.26 -42.02 1.40
C GLU A 116 1.45 -42.95 1.13
N MET A 117 2.68 -42.50 1.39
CA MET A 117 3.88 -43.33 1.24
C MET A 117 3.86 -44.53 2.20
N ASN A 118 3.40 -44.36 3.43
CA ASN A 118 3.25 -45.45 4.38
C ASN A 118 2.16 -46.45 4.00
N GLU A 119 1.09 -46.02 3.32
CA GLU A 119 0.04 -46.89 2.78
C GLU A 119 0.55 -47.69 1.58
N VAL A 120 1.24 -47.04 0.63
CA VAL A 120 1.90 -47.69 -0.52
C VAL A 120 2.93 -48.73 -0.07
N LEU A 121 3.70 -48.45 0.98
CA LEU A 121 4.69 -49.39 1.50
C LEU A 121 4.07 -50.59 2.22
N LYS A 122 2.81 -50.48 2.69
CA LYS A 122 2.08 -51.56 3.36
C LYS A 122 1.33 -52.48 2.38
N GLU A 123 0.92 -51.96 1.23
CA GLU A 123 0.20 -52.73 0.20
C GLU A 123 1.13 -53.09 -0.97
N LYS A 124 1.44 -54.38 -1.14
CA LYS A 124 2.13 -54.89 -2.34
C LYS A 124 1.14 -55.09 -3.49
N GLU A 125 0.52 -54.04 -4.02
CA GLU A 125 -0.15 -54.09 -5.34
C GLU A 125 -0.45 -52.68 -5.89
N ASP A 126 -0.54 -52.58 -7.22
CA ASP A 126 -0.59 -51.37 -8.05
C ASP A 126 -1.36 -50.19 -7.43
N VAL A 127 -0.64 -49.17 -6.94
CA VAL A 127 -1.24 -47.92 -6.48
C VAL A 127 -1.43 -46.98 -7.65
N THR A 128 -2.68 -46.84 -8.10
CA THR A 128 -3.06 -45.73 -8.97
C THR A 128 -2.97 -44.45 -8.15
N ILE A 129 -1.98 -43.59 -8.42
CA ILE A 129 -1.86 -42.28 -7.78
C ILE A 129 -3.11 -41.46 -8.14
N LYS A 130 -4.11 -41.45 -7.25
CA LYS A 130 -5.23 -40.51 -7.35
C LYS A 130 -4.73 -39.14 -6.94
N MET A 131 -4.13 -38.41 -7.88
CA MET A 131 -3.91 -36.98 -7.72
C MET A 131 -5.26 -36.32 -7.46
N ASN A 132 -5.35 -35.66 -6.31
CA ASN A 132 -6.52 -34.89 -5.93
C ASN A 132 -6.69 -33.75 -6.96
N PRO A 133 -7.85 -33.62 -7.64
CA PRO A 133 -8.05 -32.60 -8.66
C PRO A 133 -7.88 -31.16 -8.13
N TYR A 134 -8.00 -30.95 -6.81
CA TYR A 134 -7.72 -29.65 -6.18
C TYR A 134 -6.22 -29.32 -6.17
N ASP A 135 -5.32 -30.30 -6.02
CA ASP A 135 -3.86 -30.07 -5.98
C ASP A 135 -3.33 -29.58 -7.35
N VAL A 136 -3.98 -29.98 -8.46
CA VAL A 136 -3.67 -29.49 -9.82
C VAL A 136 -4.25 -28.09 -10.05
N ASN A 137 -5.39 -27.79 -9.43
CA ASN A 137 -6.03 -26.48 -9.51
C ASN A 137 -5.24 -25.40 -8.76
N ASP A 138 -4.71 -25.73 -7.58
CA ASP A 138 -3.86 -24.82 -6.80
C ASP A 138 -2.55 -24.49 -7.53
N LEU A 139 -1.97 -25.49 -8.21
CA LEU A 139 -0.81 -25.25 -9.06
C LEU A 139 -1.18 -24.38 -10.27
N ALA A 140 -2.33 -24.61 -10.90
CA ALA A 140 -2.81 -23.78 -12.00
C ALA A 140 -3.01 -22.32 -11.56
N GLU A 141 -3.65 -22.09 -10.42
CA GLU A 141 -3.89 -20.76 -9.85
C GLU A 141 -2.57 -20.04 -9.49
N HIS A 142 -1.63 -20.74 -8.85
CA HIS A 142 -0.32 -20.19 -8.54
C HIS A 142 0.47 -19.84 -9.82
N THR A 143 0.35 -20.67 -10.86
CA THR A 143 1.02 -20.43 -12.15
C THR A 143 0.42 -19.22 -12.85
N GLU A 144 -0.92 -19.07 -12.82
CA GLU A 144 -1.63 -17.92 -13.39
C GLU A 144 -1.28 -16.61 -12.69
N LEU A 145 -1.21 -16.62 -11.35
CA LEU A 145 -0.75 -15.47 -10.56
C LEU A 145 0.71 -15.10 -10.86
N SER A 146 1.58 -16.10 -11.03
CA SER A 146 3.00 -15.88 -11.35
C SER A 146 3.18 -15.29 -12.75
N ILE A 147 2.40 -15.75 -13.74
CA ILE A 147 2.39 -15.20 -15.10
C ILE A 147 1.94 -13.75 -15.07
N LYS A 148 0.82 -13.46 -14.41
CA LYS A 148 0.28 -12.09 -14.31
C LYS A 148 1.28 -11.12 -13.70
N LYS A 149 1.99 -11.53 -12.64
CA LYS A 149 3.02 -10.71 -12.00
C LYS A 149 4.20 -10.41 -12.94
N LEU A 150 4.65 -11.41 -13.70
CA LEU A 150 5.72 -11.22 -14.69
C LEU A 150 5.29 -10.29 -15.83
N GLU A 151 4.03 -10.37 -16.27
CA GLU A 151 3.47 -9.45 -17.26
C GLU A 151 3.46 -8.00 -16.75
N GLU A 152 3.01 -7.78 -15.50
CA GLU A 152 3.01 -6.46 -14.87
C GLU A 152 4.43 -5.89 -14.70
N GLU A 153 5.41 -6.72 -14.32
CA GLU A 153 6.82 -6.31 -14.19
C GLU A 153 7.45 -5.98 -15.56
N SER A 154 7.19 -6.81 -16.57
CA SER A 154 7.66 -6.58 -17.95
C SER A 154 7.09 -5.28 -18.53
N GLN A 155 5.79 -5.03 -18.33
CA GLN A 155 5.13 -3.81 -18.82
C GLN A 155 5.73 -2.54 -18.20
N LYS A 156 5.98 -2.53 -16.89
CA LYS A 156 6.64 -1.41 -16.21
C LYS A 156 8.04 -1.17 -16.74
N GLN A 157 8.79 -2.23 -16.99
CA GLN A 157 10.16 -2.11 -17.51
C GLN A 157 10.17 -1.57 -18.95
N ILE A 158 9.19 -1.94 -19.78
CA ILE A 158 9.01 -1.36 -21.11
C ILE A 158 8.71 0.14 -21.02
N GLU A 159 7.81 0.54 -20.12
CA GLU A 159 7.46 1.95 -19.90
C GLU A 159 8.67 2.78 -19.42
N GLU A 160 9.45 2.25 -18.47
CA GLU A 160 10.68 2.88 -18.00
C GLU A 160 11.71 3.06 -19.13
N ASN A 161 11.92 2.02 -19.95
CA ASN A 161 12.83 2.07 -21.10
C ASN A 161 12.39 3.10 -22.14
N ILE A 162 11.09 3.19 -22.45
CA ILE A 162 10.55 4.19 -23.40
C ILE A 162 10.78 5.61 -22.85
N ILE A 163 10.56 5.83 -21.56
CA ILE A 163 10.77 7.13 -20.92
C ILE A 163 12.26 7.52 -20.98
N GLU A 164 13.18 6.60 -20.67
CA GLU A 164 14.62 6.85 -20.76
C GLU A 164 15.07 7.18 -22.19
N GLU A 165 14.55 6.46 -23.19
CA GLU A 165 14.84 6.72 -24.60
C GLU A 165 14.34 8.09 -25.05
N LEU A 166 13.11 8.48 -24.65
CA LEU A 166 12.53 9.79 -24.95
C LEU A 166 13.31 10.93 -24.28
N ILE A 167 13.73 10.76 -23.03
CA ILE A 167 14.57 11.74 -22.33
C ILE A 167 15.91 11.90 -23.04
N THR A 168 16.51 10.81 -23.50
CA THR A 168 17.79 10.83 -24.24
C THR A 168 17.64 11.60 -25.55
N LYS A 169 16.63 11.26 -26.36
CA LYS A 169 16.32 11.96 -27.62
C LYS A 169 16.00 13.45 -27.40
N MET A 170 15.24 13.77 -26.36
CA MET A 170 14.94 15.17 -26.02
C MET A 170 16.20 15.95 -25.64
N ASN A 171 17.12 15.33 -24.89
CA ASN A 171 18.40 15.93 -24.52
C ASN A 171 19.35 16.11 -25.73
N GLU A 172 19.31 15.21 -26.71
CA GLU A 172 20.04 15.37 -27.98
C GLU A 172 19.48 16.52 -28.82
N VAL A 173 18.16 16.63 -28.95
CA VAL A 173 17.48 17.74 -29.66
C VAL A 173 17.77 19.08 -28.97
N LEU A 174 17.81 19.13 -27.64
CA LEU A 174 18.14 20.34 -26.90
C LEU A 174 19.63 20.73 -27.03
N LYS A 175 20.53 19.77 -27.22
CA LYS A 175 21.95 20.02 -27.50
C LYS A 175 22.22 20.41 -28.97
N GLY A 176 21.30 20.09 -29.89
CA GLY A 176 21.43 20.33 -31.32
C GLY A 176 20.75 21.59 -31.87
N LYS A 177 20.19 22.48 -31.03
CA LYS A 177 19.67 23.78 -31.50
C LYS A 177 20.80 24.82 -31.65
N GLU A 178 21.63 24.59 -32.66
CA GLU A 178 22.18 25.65 -33.50
C GLU A 178 21.66 25.34 -34.92
N ASP A 179 21.03 26.33 -35.55
CA ASP A 179 20.13 26.19 -36.70
C ASP A 179 20.60 25.22 -37.79
N VAL A 180 19.81 24.18 -38.07
CA VAL A 180 19.89 23.43 -39.33
C VAL A 180 18.53 23.45 -39.99
N THR A 181 18.38 24.34 -40.98
CA THR A 181 17.36 24.22 -42.02
C THR A 181 17.65 22.94 -42.80
N ILE A 182 16.89 21.88 -42.54
CA ILE A 182 16.92 20.68 -43.37
C ILE A 182 15.87 20.87 -44.46
N GLU A 183 16.34 21.04 -45.69
CA GLU A 183 15.55 20.82 -46.90
C GLU A 183 15.24 19.31 -46.97
N THR A 184 14.06 18.89 -46.49
CA THR A 184 13.57 17.53 -46.70
C THR A 184 12.36 17.53 -47.63
N ASN A 185 12.42 16.61 -48.59
CA ASN A 185 11.42 16.33 -49.59
C ASN A 185 10.02 16.13 -48.94
N PRO A 186 8.98 16.87 -49.34
CA PRO A 186 7.68 16.94 -48.63
C PRO A 186 6.84 15.66 -48.62
N TYR A 187 7.30 14.57 -49.25
CA TYR A 187 6.53 13.32 -49.35
C TYR A 187 6.79 12.31 -48.23
N ASP A 188 7.82 12.46 -47.38
CA ASP A 188 8.19 11.46 -46.35
C ASP A 188 7.76 11.87 -44.91
N VAL A 189 7.45 13.15 -44.71
CA VAL A 189 7.02 13.68 -43.39
C VAL A 189 5.52 13.49 -43.18
N ASN A 190 4.74 13.46 -44.25
CA ASN A 190 3.28 13.40 -44.18
C ASN A 190 2.78 12.04 -43.66
N ASP A 191 3.45 10.95 -44.04
CA ASP A 191 3.15 9.59 -43.58
C ASP A 191 3.45 9.42 -42.07
N LEU A 192 4.52 10.08 -41.59
CA LEU A 192 4.83 10.10 -40.15
C LEU A 192 3.83 10.95 -39.37
N VAL A 193 3.42 12.09 -39.91
CA VAL A 193 2.40 12.96 -39.31
C VAL A 193 1.07 12.21 -39.20
N GLU A 194 0.64 11.54 -40.27
CA GLU A 194 -0.61 10.75 -40.29
C GLU A 194 -0.56 9.59 -39.29
N TYR A 195 0.58 8.89 -39.17
CA TYR A 195 0.76 7.84 -38.16
C TYR A 195 0.70 8.38 -36.73
N THR A 196 1.29 9.55 -36.49
CA THR A 196 1.23 10.20 -35.17
C THR A 196 -0.17 10.70 -34.83
N GLU A 197 -0.89 11.29 -35.78
CA GLU A 197 -2.28 11.74 -35.58
C GLU A 197 -3.21 10.56 -35.29
N MET A 198 -3.04 9.44 -35.99
CA MET A 198 -3.83 8.23 -35.76
C MET A 198 -3.53 7.60 -34.39
N SER A 199 -2.27 7.65 -33.95
CA SER A 199 -1.85 7.14 -32.63
C SER A 199 -2.37 8.01 -31.49
N ILE A 200 -2.35 9.35 -31.67
CA ILE A 200 -2.91 10.30 -30.71
C ILE A 200 -4.41 10.09 -30.58
N LYS A 201 -5.14 10.00 -31.69
CA LYS A 201 -6.59 9.79 -31.68
C LYS A 201 -6.99 8.49 -30.97
N LYS A 202 -6.22 7.42 -31.19
CA LYS A 202 -6.44 6.13 -30.50
C LYS A 202 -6.22 6.25 -28.98
N LEU A 203 -5.22 7.02 -28.57
CA LEU A 203 -4.95 7.28 -27.15
C LEU A 203 -6.08 8.11 -26.51
N GLU A 204 -6.59 9.12 -27.22
CA GLU A 204 -7.72 9.94 -26.77
C GLU A 204 -8.99 9.11 -26.55
N GLU A 205 -9.29 8.19 -27.47
CA GLU A 205 -10.43 7.28 -27.35
C GLU A 205 -10.30 6.34 -26.13
N GLU A 206 -9.10 5.81 -25.86
CA GLU A 206 -8.82 4.94 -24.71
C GLU A 206 -9.01 5.71 -23.38
N ILE A 207 -8.46 6.93 -23.28
CA ILE A 207 -8.61 7.79 -22.10
C ILE A 207 -10.08 8.11 -21.83
N GLN A 208 -10.83 8.47 -22.88
CA GLN A 208 -12.25 8.80 -22.75
C GLN A 208 -13.06 7.60 -22.22
N LYS A 209 -12.78 6.40 -22.74
CA LYS A 209 -13.41 5.16 -22.30
C LYS A 209 -13.10 4.86 -20.83
N GLN A 210 -11.86 5.09 -20.39
CA GLN A 210 -11.47 4.85 -19.01
C GLN A 210 -12.11 5.85 -18.03
N ILE A 211 -12.26 7.12 -18.43
CA ILE A 211 -13.00 8.12 -17.65
C ILE A 211 -14.47 7.70 -17.48
N GLU A 212 -15.12 7.26 -18.56
CA GLU A 212 -16.52 6.81 -18.50
C GLU A 212 -16.70 5.60 -17.58
N GLN A 213 -15.81 4.60 -17.67
CA GLN A 213 -15.82 3.44 -16.79
C GLN A 213 -15.69 3.82 -15.31
N ASN A 214 -14.74 4.72 -14.99
CA ASN A 214 -14.53 5.20 -13.63
C ASN A 214 -15.76 5.95 -13.08
N LEU A 215 -16.38 6.81 -13.89
CA LEU A 215 -17.60 7.54 -13.50
C LEU A 215 -18.77 6.58 -13.23
N VAL A 216 -18.96 5.57 -14.08
CA VAL A 216 -20.01 4.55 -13.90
C VAL A 216 -19.78 3.76 -12.62
N GLN A 217 -18.54 3.37 -12.33
CA GLN A 217 -18.19 2.63 -11.12
C GLN A 217 -18.43 3.47 -9.85
N GLU A 218 -18.04 4.75 -9.86
CA GLU A 218 -18.27 5.66 -8.74
C GLU A 218 -19.76 5.88 -8.47
N LEU A 219 -20.55 6.12 -9.53
CA LEU A 219 -22.00 6.28 -9.42
C LEU A 219 -22.69 5.01 -8.90
N THR A 220 -22.27 3.84 -9.38
CA THR A 220 -22.82 2.55 -8.93
C THR A 220 -22.54 2.33 -7.45
N THR A 221 -21.33 2.67 -6.99
CA THR A 221 -20.96 2.57 -5.58
C THR A 221 -21.81 3.49 -4.71
N LYS A 222 -21.93 4.77 -5.09
CA LYS A 222 -22.79 5.74 -4.37
C LYS A 222 -24.26 5.32 -4.34
N MET A 223 -24.78 4.77 -5.44
CA MET A 223 -26.16 4.28 -5.50
C MET A 223 -26.40 3.11 -4.54
N ASN A 224 -25.46 2.16 -4.47
CA ASN A 224 -25.53 1.03 -3.55
C ASN A 224 -25.53 1.46 -2.08
N ASP A 225 -24.73 2.47 -1.72
CA ASP A 225 -24.70 3.03 -0.37
C ASP A 225 -26.03 3.71 0.02
N VAL A 226 -26.63 4.45 -0.91
CA VAL A 226 -27.95 5.06 -0.71
C VAL A 226 -29.03 3.99 -0.51
N LEU A 227 -29.01 2.93 -1.32
CA LEU A 227 -29.95 1.81 -1.20
C LEU A 227 -29.81 1.09 0.15
N LYS A 228 -28.56 0.84 0.58
CA LYS A 228 -28.26 0.24 1.90
C LYS A 228 -28.80 1.09 3.04
N THR A 229 -28.63 2.40 2.95
CA THR A 229 -29.14 3.36 3.93
C THR A 229 -30.66 3.40 3.98
N LYS A 230 -31.32 3.44 2.81
CA LYS A 230 -32.79 3.37 2.71
C LYS A 230 -33.34 2.08 3.32
N LYS A 231 -32.73 0.93 3.02
CA LYS A 231 -33.11 -0.37 3.59
C LYS A 231 -33.02 -0.36 5.13
N LYS A 232 -31.95 0.21 5.69
CA LYS A 232 -31.77 0.35 7.13
C LYS A 232 -32.84 1.23 7.77
N MET A 233 -33.19 2.35 7.15
CA MET A 233 -34.28 3.22 7.64
C MET A 233 -35.65 2.54 7.61
N LEU A 234 -35.93 1.74 6.58
CA LEU A 234 -37.20 1.03 6.43
C LEU A 234 -37.37 -0.04 7.52
N LEU A 235 -36.31 -0.79 7.82
CA LEU A 235 -36.26 -1.73 8.94
C LEU A 235 -36.45 -1.03 10.29
N LEU A 236 -35.82 0.13 10.49
CA LEU A 236 -35.98 0.90 11.73
C LEU A 236 -37.43 1.37 11.92
N ARG A 237 -38.09 1.81 10.83
CA ARG A 237 -39.52 2.18 10.86
C ARG A 237 -40.41 1.00 11.20
N GLN A 238 -40.18 -0.17 10.60
CA GLN A 238 -40.94 -1.39 10.91
C GLN A 238 -40.77 -1.79 12.38
N PHE A 239 -39.54 -1.73 12.90
CA PHE A 239 -39.25 -2.03 14.31
C PHE A 239 -39.97 -1.07 15.26
N LEU A 240 -39.95 0.24 14.97
CA LEU A 240 -40.65 1.25 15.77
C LEU A 240 -42.18 1.04 15.76
N MET A 241 -42.78 0.74 14.60
CA MET A 241 -44.22 0.43 14.52
C MET A 241 -44.60 -0.79 15.37
N MET A 242 -43.79 -1.86 15.33
CA MET A 242 -44.05 -3.06 16.15
C MET A 242 -43.94 -2.73 17.65
N SER A 243 -42.96 -1.91 18.05
CA SER A 243 -42.82 -1.51 19.46
C SER A 243 -44.01 -0.68 19.98
N THR A 244 -44.61 0.18 19.14
CA THR A 244 -45.80 0.95 19.53
C THR A 244 -47.05 0.10 19.70
N ILE A 245 -47.19 -1.00 18.93
CA ILE A 245 -48.33 -1.92 19.05
C ILE A 245 -48.26 -2.75 20.33
N PHE A 246 -47.05 -3.06 20.83
CA PHE A 246 -46.87 -3.84 22.06
C PHE A 246 -46.97 -3.00 23.35
N CYS A 247 -47.00 -1.67 23.27
CA CYS A 247 -47.07 -0.77 24.44
C CYS A 247 -48.46 -0.15 24.67
N THR A 248 -49.48 -0.53 23.91
CA THR A 248 -50.89 -0.19 24.11
C THR A 248 -51.68 -1.40 24.55
#